data_AF-A0A6J8BKX2-F1
#
_entry.id   AF-A0A6J8BKX2-F1
#
_cell.length_a   1.000
_cell.length_b   1.000
_cell.length_c   1.000
_cell.angle_alpha   90.00
_cell.angle_beta   90.00
_cell.angle_gamma   90.00
#
_symmetry.space_group_name_H-M   'P 1'
#
loop_
_entity.id
_entity.type
_entity.pdbx_description
1 polymer ?
#
loop_
_entity_poly.entity_id
_entity_poly.type
_entity_poly.pdbx_seq_one_letter_code
_entity_poly.pdbx_strand_id
1 'polypeptide(L)'
;MGKQVIGSLYGGKSERMVTNPYSITMGKQVIGSLYGGKSERMVTNPYSITMGKQVIGSLYGGKSERMVTNPYSITMGKQVIGSLYGGKSERMVTNPYSITMGKQVIGSLYGGKSERMVTNPYSITMGKQVIGSLYGGKLERMVTNPYSITMGKQVIGSLYGDYKLKTISNLVTEYMNKKLMVDEFVTHKMSLDKINEGFDLLRSGKSLRTVLDMWA
;
A
#
# COMPACT_ATOMS: atom_id res chain seq x y z
N MET A 1 -1.23 11.02 30.39
CA MET A 1 0.09 11.10 29.73
C MET A 1 0.27 9.88 28.83
N GLY A 2 0.75 10.06 27.59
CA GLY A 2 1.00 8.96 26.66
C GLY A 2 2.39 8.33 26.82
N LYS A 3 2.55 7.04 26.52
CA LYS A 3 3.84 6.34 26.57
C LYS A 3 4.43 6.25 25.16
N GLN A 4 5.61 6.81 24.95
CA GLN A 4 6.37 6.73 23.71
C GLN A 4 7.48 5.68 23.84
N VAL A 5 7.64 4.84 22.81
CA VAL A 5 8.69 3.80 22.76
C VAL A 5 9.32 3.79 21.37
N ILE A 6 10.63 3.99 21.30
CA ILE A 6 11.43 3.80 20.08
C ILE A 6 12.45 2.69 20.39
N GLY A 7 12.53 1.66 19.56
CA GLY A 7 13.46 0.57 19.80
C GLY A 7 13.77 -0.23 18.55
N SER A 8 14.97 -0.81 18.50
CA SER A 8 15.38 -1.70 17.41
C SER A 8 16.22 -2.85 17.93
N LEU A 9 16.11 -4.02 17.29
CA LEU A 9 16.86 -5.22 17.65
C LEU A 9 17.33 -5.96 16.40
N TYR A 10 18.38 -6.76 16.52
CA TYR A 10 18.90 -7.62 15.44
C TYR A 10 19.05 -6.89 14.08
N GLY A 11 19.77 -5.76 14.08
CA GLY A 11 20.03 -4.98 12.86
C GLY A 11 18.87 -4.11 12.36
N GLY A 12 17.77 -4.01 13.12
CA GLY A 12 16.69 -3.06 12.84
C GLY A 12 17.14 -1.60 12.97
N LYS A 13 16.45 -0.68 12.29
CA LYS A 13 16.62 0.78 12.41
C LYS A 13 15.28 1.47 12.67
N SER A 14 15.20 2.28 13.72
CA SER A 14 14.04 3.12 14.05
C SER A 14 14.48 4.57 14.28
N GLU A 15 13.89 5.55 13.59
CA GLU A 15 14.42 6.92 13.61
C GLU A 15 13.86 7.78 14.75
N ARG A 16 12.65 8.35 14.62
CA ARG A 16 12.17 9.34 15.60
C ARG A 16 10.66 9.56 15.64
N MET A 17 10.17 9.98 16.81
CA MET A 17 8.83 10.54 17.01
C MET A 17 8.93 12.06 17.18
N VAL A 18 8.01 12.80 16.55
CA VAL A 18 7.95 14.26 16.65
C VAL A 18 6.53 14.67 17.02
N THR A 19 6.37 15.32 18.17
CA THR A 19 5.10 15.90 18.62
C THR A 19 5.30 17.40 18.78
N ASN A 20 4.66 18.19 17.92
CA ASN A 20 4.84 19.64 17.91
C ASN A 20 4.00 20.35 19.01
N PRO A 21 4.39 21.56 19.44
CA PRO A 21 3.63 22.36 20.39
C PRO A 21 2.17 22.56 19.96
N TYR A 22 1.28 22.79 20.93
CA TYR A 22 -0.16 22.96 20.70
C TYR A 22 -0.86 21.75 20.07
N SER A 23 -0.25 20.57 20.13
CA SER A 23 -0.90 19.31 19.78
C SER A 23 -1.23 18.49 21.03
N ILE A 24 -2.30 17.69 20.95
CA ILE A 24 -2.69 16.78 22.02
C ILE A 24 -2.35 15.37 21.58
N THR A 25 -1.45 14.70 22.30
CA THR A 25 -1.13 13.29 22.06
C THR A 25 -1.37 12.48 23.33
N MET A 26 -2.33 11.56 23.30
CA MET A 26 -2.65 10.66 24.41
C MET A 26 -2.64 9.19 23.97
N GLY A 27 -2.15 8.30 24.83
CA GLY A 27 -2.08 6.86 24.57
C GLY A 27 -0.66 6.39 24.22
N LYS A 28 -0.52 5.25 23.53
CA LYS A 28 0.77 4.59 23.32
C LYS A 28 1.27 4.79 21.89
N GLN A 29 2.46 5.38 21.74
CA GLN A 29 3.15 5.49 20.45
C GLN A 29 4.36 4.56 20.44
N VAL A 30 4.52 3.80 19.36
CA VAL A 30 5.64 2.86 19.20
C VAL A 30 6.24 2.99 17.81
N ILE A 31 7.56 3.14 17.73
CA ILE A 31 8.34 2.90 16.51
C ILE A 31 9.29 1.75 16.82
N GLY A 32 9.19 0.66 16.06
CA GLY A 32 9.94 -0.56 16.34
C GLY A 32 10.41 -1.26 15.09
N SER A 33 11.64 -1.78 15.11
CA SER A 33 12.11 -2.64 14.03
C SER A 33 12.96 -3.80 14.52
N LEU A 34 12.81 -4.97 13.91
CA LEU A 34 13.57 -6.18 14.24
C LEU A 34 14.13 -6.82 12.97
N TYR A 35 15.22 -7.59 13.10
CA TYR A 35 15.79 -8.43 12.03
C TYR A 35 15.98 -7.66 10.71
N GLY A 36 16.74 -6.57 10.74
CA GLY A 36 17.01 -5.75 9.56
C GLY A 36 15.85 -4.85 9.07
N GLY A 37 14.72 -4.83 9.78
CA GLY A 37 13.61 -3.91 9.47
C GLY A 37 13.99 -2.43 9.60
N LYS A 38 13.29 -1.54 8.89
CA LYS A 38 13.44 -0.08 8.98
C LYS A 38 12.11 0.61 9.26
N SER A 39 12.05 1.44 10.29
CA SER A 39 10.87 2.22 10.66
C SER A 39 11.22 3.69 10.88
N GLU A 40 10.76 4.59 10.00
CA GLU A 40 11.32 5.95 9.98
C GLU A 40 10.67 6.84 11.06
N ARG A 41 9.48 7.41 10.82
CA ARG A 41 9.02 8.53 11.66
C ARG A 41 7.52 8.66 11.88
N MET A 42 7.16 9.16 13.06
CA MET A 42 5.80 9.57 13.42
C MET A 42 5.78 11.07 13.69
N VAL A 43 4.82 11.79 13.11
CA VAL A 43 4.73 13.26 13.23
C VAL A 43 3.32 13.70 13.58
N THR A 44 3.17 14.44 14.67
CA THR A 44 1.95 15.11 15.09
C THR A 44 2.15 16.62 15.01
N ASN A 45 1.42 17.30 14.14
CA ASN A 45 1.55 18.74 13.89
C ASN A 45 0.74 19.60 14.87
N PRO A 46 1.03 20.91 15.02
CA PRO A 46 0.29 21.81 15.90
C PRO A 46 -1.21 21.80 15.63
N TYR A 47 -2.03 22.07 16.63
CA TYR A 47 -3.50 22.11 16.55
C TYR A 47 -4.13 20.79 16.09
N SER A 48 -3.45 19.67 16.31
CA SER A 48 -3.98 18.34 16.02
C SER A 48 -4.17 17.53 17.30
N ILE A 49 -5.11 16.59 17.23
CA ILE A 49 -5.43 15.70 18.35
C ILE A 49 -5.17 14.27 17.90
N THR A 50 -4.37 13.56 18.67
CA THR A 50 -4.05 12.14 18.49
C THR A 50 -4.33 11.41 19.80
N MET A 51 -5.29 10.49 19.78
CA MET A 51 -5.63 9.67 20.94
C MET A 51 -5.62 8.19 20.59
N GLY A 52 -5.03 7.36 21.45
CA GLY A 52 -5.03 5.90 21.33
C GLY A 52 -3.65 5.31 21.03
N LYS A 53 -3.59 4.26 20.20
CA LYS A 53 -2.36 3.49 19.96
C LYS A 53 -1.84 3.72 18.54
N GLN A 54 -0.67 4.32 18.40
CA GLN A 54 0.01 4.44 17.11
C GLN A 54 1.24 3.55 17.07
N VAL A 55 1.42 2.80 15.99
CA VAL A 55 2.55 1.88 15.80
C VAL A 55 3.12 2.05 14.41
N ILE A 56 4.43 2.22 14.30
CA ILE A 56 5.19 1.99 13.07
C ILE A 56 6.14 0.83 13.35
N GLY A 57 6.04 -0.22 12.55
CA GLY A 57 6.70 -1.49 12.81
C GLY A 57 7.25 -2.11 11.54
N SER A 58 8.48 -2.61 11.60
CA SER A 58 9.05 -3.40 10.51
C SER A 58 9.82 -4.61 11.03
N LEU A 59 9.81 -5.69 10.27
CA LEU A 59 10.41 -6.95 10.69
C LEU A 59 10.99 -7.69 9.47
N TYR A 60 12.09 -8.42 9.65
CA TYR A 60 12.76 -9.21 8.60
C TYR A 60 12.99 -8.41 7.30
N GLY A 61 13.72 -7.30 7.39
CA GLY A 61 14.02 -6.45 6.22
C GLY A 61 12.86 -5.62 5.68
N GLY A 62 11.67 -5.62 6.32
CA GLY A 62 10.57 -4.73 5.95
C GLY A 62 10.92 -3.25 6.13
N LYS A 63 10.23 -2.36 5.41
CA LYS A 63 10.34 -0.90 5.53
C LYS A 63 8.99 -0.23 5.80
N SER A 64 8.89 0.55 6.86
CA SER A 64 7.71 1.34 7.22
C SER A 64 8.06 2.81 7.44
N GLU A 65 7.60 3.71 6.58
CA GLU A 65 8.19 5.06 6.53
C GLU A 65 7.50 6.04 7.50
N ARG A 66 6.24 6.43 7.27
CA ARG A 66 5.72 7.65 7.92
C ARG A 66 4.25 7.64 8.32
N MET A 67 3.98 8.03 9.56
CA MET A 67 2.64 8.42 10.03
C MET A 67 2.59 9.93 10.28
N VAL A 68 1.59 10.63 9.74
CA VAL A 68 1.44 12.09 9.86
C VAL A 68 0.01 12.47 10.23
N THR A 69 -0.12 13.26 11.28
CA THR A 69 -1.37 13.95 11.65
C THR A 69 -1.16 15.44 11.41
N ASN A 70 -1.88 16.03 10.45
CA ASN A 70 -1.76 17.44 10.06
C ASN A 70 -2.55 18.39 10.98
N PRO A 71 -2.29 19.71 10.94
CA PRO A 71 -3.01 20.68 11.76
C PRO A 71 -4.53 20.62 11.57
N TYR A 72 -5.29 20.94 12.61
CA TYR A 72 -6.76 20.92 12.60
C TYR A 72 -7.36 19.56 12.25
N SER A 73 -6.64 18.48 12.53
CA SER A 73 -7.12 17.13 12.33
C SER A 73 -7.19 16.35 13.63
N ILE A 74 -8.12 15.39 13.66
CA ILE A 74 -8.38 14.56 14.83
C ILE A 74 -8.17 13.11 14.42
N THR A 75 -7.33 12.41 15.18
CA THR A 75 -7.06 10.99 15.06
C THR A 75 -7.36 10.32 16.39
N MET A 76 -8.29 9.38 16.40
CA MET A 76 -8.66 8.61 17.58
C MET A 76 -8.65 7.11 17.27
N GLY A 77 -8.09 6.30 18.16
CA GLY A 77 -8.09 4.85 18.07
C GLY A 77 -6.71 4.25 17.76
N LYS A 78 -6.67 3.20 16.93
CA LYS A 78 -5.44 2.43 16.67
C LYS A 78 -4.94 2.65 15.24
N GLN A 79 -3.79 3.27 15.07
CA GLN A 79 -3.13 3.40 13.77
C GLN A 79 -1.87 2.52 13.71
N VAL A 80 -1.70 1.77 12.62
CA VAL A 80 -0.55 0.88 12.44
C VAL A 80 0.01 1.01 11.04
N ILE A 81 1.32 1.23 10.94
CA ILE A 81 2.10 1.04 9.71
C ILE A 81 3.02 -0.16 9.97
N GLY A 82 2.93 -1.17 9.12
CA GLY A 82 3.58 -2.46 9.34
C GLY A 82 4.18 -3.01 8.07
N SER A 83 5.42 -3.47 8.12
CA SER A 83 6.00 -4.22 7.00
C SER A 83 6.77 -5.43 7.49
N LEU A 84 6.77 -6.49 6.70
CA LEU A 84 7.36 -7.77 7.09
C LEU A 84 8.02 -8.45 5.88
N TYR A 85 9.13 -9.15 6.08
CA TYR A 85 9.85 -9.92 5.04
C TYR A 85 10.11 -9.10 3.77
N GLY A 86 10.80 -7.97 3.88
CA GLY A 86 11.09 -7.10 2.73
C GLY A 86 9.92 -6.28 2.18
N GLY A 87 8.71 -6.37 2.78
CA GLY A 87 7.59 -5.51 2.42
C GLY A 87 7.88 -4.01 2.65
N LYS A 88 7.17 -3.12 1.95
CA LYS A 88 7.26 -1.66 2.08
C LYS A 88 5.89 -1.03 2.32
N SER A 89 5.73 -0.32 3.44
CA SER A 89 4.53 0.45 3.77
C SER A 89 4.90 1.92 3.97
N GLU A 90 4.53 2.79 3.04
CA GLU A 90 5.11 4.13 3.01
C GLU A 90 4.40 5.08 3.95
N ARG A 91 3.11 5.41 3.75
CA ARG A 91 2.51 6.56 4.47
C ARG A 91 1.08 6.37 4.97
N MET A 92 0.81 6.85 6.16
CA MET A 92 -0.54 7.12 6.68
C MET A 92 -0.65 8.60 7.00
N VAL A 93 -1.61 9.30 6.39
CA VAL A 93 -1.75 10.76 6.50
C VAL A 93 -3.18 11.14 6.80
N THR A 94 -3.39 11.92 7.86
CA THR A 94 -4.65 12.58 8.16
C THR A 94 -4.52 14.06 7.81
N ASN A 95 -5.25 14.55 6.80
CA ASN A 95 -5.15 15.94 6.31
C ASN A 95 -5.92 16.94 7.20
N PRO A 96 -5.68 18.25 7.04
CA PRO A 96 -6.39 19.27 7.82
C PRO A 96 -7.91 19.17 7.70
N TYR A 97 -8.62 19.55 8.77
CA TYR A 97 -10.07 19.51 8.86
C TYR A 97 -10.67 18.13 8.63
N SER A 98 -9.91 17.07 8.91
CA SER A 98 -10.40 15.70 8.81
C SER A 98 -10.40 14.99 10.16
N ILE A 99 -11.34 14.07 10.31
CA ILE A 99 -11.52 13.29 11.52
C ILE A 99 -11.35 11.82 11.16
N THR A 100 -10.44 11.13 11.83
CA THR A 100 -10.21 9.70 11.70
C THR A 100 -10.43 9.04 13.05
N MET A 101 -11.46 8.20 13.16
CA MET A 101 -11.79 7.44 14.36
C MET A 101 -11.76 5.94 14.08
N GLY A 102 -11.16 5.17 14.98
CA GLY A 102 -11.14 3.71 14.92
C GLY A 102 -9.77 3.13 14.54
N LYS A 103 -9.74 2.05 13.78
CA LYS A 103 -8.53 1.26 13.52
C LYS A 103 -8.05 1.43 12.07
N GLN A 104 -6.91 2.06 11.88
CA GLN A 104 -6.26 2.20 10.58
C GLN A 104 -5.01 1.35 10.49
N VAL A 105 -4.84 0.59 9.41
CA VAL A 105 -3.67 -0.26 9.20
C VAL A 105 -3.19 -0.15 7.76
N ILE A 106 -1.91 0.14 7.57
CA ILE A 106 -1.19 -0.04 6.30
C ILE A 106 -0.13 -1.09 6.52
N GLY A 107 -0.17 -2.13 5.70
CA GLY A 107 0.60 -3.34 5.84
C GLY A 107 1.32 -3.70 4.54
N SER A 108 2.44 -4.39 4.61
CA SER A 108 3.02 -5.02 3.44
C SER A 108 3.85 -6.22 3.85
N LEU A 109 3.90 -7.22 3.00
CA LEU A 109 4.51 -8.50 3.35
C LEU A 109 5.21 -9.12 2.13
N TYR A 110 6.34 -9.81 2.34
CA TYR A 110 7.08 -10.54 1.29
C TYR A 110 7.40 -9.67 0.06
N GLY A 111 8.01 -8.49 0.24
CA GLY A 111 8.32 -7.59 -0.88
C GLY A 111 7.13 -6.80 -1.44
N GLY A 112 5.90 -6.98 -0.93
CA GLY A 112 4.76 -6.13 -1.28
C GLY A 112 5.00 -4.65 -0.93
N LYS A 113 4.36 -3.73 -1.64
CA LYS A 113 4.41 -2.27 -1.49
C LYS A 113 3.00 -1.69 -1.33
N SER A 114 2.73 -1.08 -0.18
CA SER A 114 1.52 -0.29 0.07
C SER A 114 1.91 1.16 0.31
N GLU A 115 1.52 2.05 -0.60
CA GLU A 115 2.07 3.41 -0.64
C GLU A 115 1.36 4.35 0.33
N ARG A 116 0.02 4.47 0.27
CA ARG A 116 -0.64 5.47 1.11
C ARG A 116 -2.07 5.15 1.55
N MET A 117 -2.35 5.47 2.81
CA MET A 117 -3.70 5.66 3.34
C MET A 117 -3.87 7.14 3.71
N VAL A 118 -4.79 7.84 3.05
CA VAL A 118 -4.95 9.30 3.19
C VAL A 118 -6.41 9.64 3.48
N THR A 119 -6.61 10.39 4.56
CA THR A 119 -7.91 11.01 4.85
C THR A 119 -7.89 12.43 4.30
N ASN A 120 -8.77 12.76 3.35
CA ASN A 120 -8.82 14.08 2.71
C ASN A 120 -9.50 15.16 3.58
N PRO A 121 -9.27 16.45 3.29
CA PRO A 121 -9.91 17.54 4.03
C PRO A 121 -11.43 17.42 4.06
N TYR A 122 -12.02 17.86 5.18
CA TYR A 122 -13.47 17.82 5.43
C TYR A 122 -14.09 16.42 5.36
N SER A 123 -13.27 15.36 5.41
CA SER A 123 -13.77 13.99 5.46
C SER A 123 -13.76 13.44 6.88
N ILE A 124 -14.78 12.63 7.18
CA ILE A 124 -14.91 11.93 8.45
C ILE A 124 -14.78 10.45 8.14
N THR A 125 -13.75 9.83 8.68
CA THR A 125 -13.51 8.39 8.58
C THR A 125 -13.74 7.76 9.93
N MET A 126 -14.72 6.85 10.03
CA MET A 126 -14.99 6.10 11.24
C MET A 126 -14.95 4.60 10.97
N GLY A 127 -14.31 3.86 11.88
CA GLY A 127 -14.29 2.41 11.87
C GLY A 127 -12.92 1.85 11.52
N LYS A 128 -12.87 0.75 10.75
CA LYS A 128 -11.62 0.00 10.53
C LYS A 128 -11.22 0.03 9.05
N GLN A 129 -10.11 0.69 8.71
CA GLN A 129 -9.53 0.54 7.37
C GLN A 129 -8.18 -0.16 7.40
N VAL A 130 -7.97 -1.02 6.40
CA VAL A 130 -6.76 -1.81 6.26
C VAL A 130 -6.35 -1.78 4.79
N ILE A 131 -5.12 -1.41 4.49
CA ILE A 131 -4.54 -1.67 3.17
C ILE A 131 -3.31 -2.53 3.31
N GLY A 132 -3.12 -3.47 2.39
CA GLY A 132 -1.87 -4.21 2.39
C GLY A 132 -1.61 -5.03 1.16
N SER A 133 -0.37 -5.00 0.72
CA SER A 133 0.12 -5.70 -0.47
C SER A 133 1.04 -6.85 -0.06
N LEU A 134 1.20 -7.81 -0.97
CA LEU A 134 1.87 -9.07 -0.69
C LEU A 134 2.70 -9.54 -1.89
N TYR A 135 3.82 -10.24 -1.66
CA TYR A 135 4.61 -10.96 -2.68
C TYR A 135 5.09 -10.11 -3.87
N GLY A 136 5.55 -8.89 -3.63
CA GLY A 136 5.92 -7.92 -4.68
C GLY A 136 4.77 -6.97 -5.08
N GLY A 137 3.57 -7.22 -4.54
CA GLY A 137 2.31 -6.48 -4.70
C GLY A 137 2.45 -5.00 -4.68
N LYS A 138 1.69 -4.27 -5.51
CA LYS A 138 1.65 -2.82 -5.40
C LYS A 138 0.23 -2.35 -5.20
N LEU A 139 0.01 -1.69 -4.06
CA LEU A 139 -1.17 -0.93 -3.77
C LEU A 139 -0.84 0.53 -3.63
N GLU A 140 -1.44 1.34 -4.48
CA GLU A 140 -1.10 2.75 -4.56
C GLU A 140 -1.81 3.58 -3.51
N ARG A 141 -3.13 3.41 -3.31
CA ARG A 141 -3.82 4.26 -2.35
C ARG A 141 -5.17 3.78 -1.88
N MET A 142 -5.47 4.10 -0.62
CA MET A 142 -6.83 4.27 -0.11
C MET A 142 -6.98 5.73 0.29
N VAL A 143 -7.87 6.45 -0.38
CA VAL A 143 -8.09 7.89 -0.16
C VAL A 143 -9.58 8.12 0.00
N THR A 144 -9.98 8.79 1.08
CA THR A 144 -11.37 9.23 1.23
C THR A 144 -11.65 10.42 0.31
N ASN A 145 -12.89 10.54 -0.17
CA ASN A 145 -13.25 11.73 -0.95
C ASN A 145 -13.40 12.96 -0.02
N PRO A 146 -13.08 14.19 -0.47
CA PRO A 146 -13.41 15.39 0.31
C PRO A 146 -14.91 15.44 0.61
N TYR A 147 -15.29 15.99 1.78
CA TYR A 147 -16.69 16.08 2.23
C TYR A 147 -17.41 14.73 2.37
N SER A 148 -16.69 13.61 2.29
CA SER A 148 -17.29 12.28 2.48
C SER A 148 -17.30 11.87 3.96
N ILE A 149 -18.36 11.16 4.32
CA ILE A 149 -18.44 10.43 5.58
C ILE A 149 -18.23 8.95 5.25
N THR A 150 -17.03 8.45 5.52
CA THR A 150 -16.69 7.03 5.37
C THR A 150 -16.89 6.35 6.71
N MET A 151 -17.99 5.63 6.88
CA MET A 151 -18.25 4.82 8.06
C MET A 151 -18.08 3.33 7.76
N GLY A 152 -17.58 2.58 8.74
CA GLY A 152 -17.55 1.12 8.69
C GLY A 152 -16.16 0.55 8.43
N LYS A 153 -16.06 -0.48 7.58
CA LYS A 153 -14.81 -1.22 7.36
C LYS A 153 -14.42 -1.15 5.89
N GLN A 154 -13.15 -0.86 5.60
CA GLN A 154 -12.62 -0.89 4.24
C GLN A 154 -11.29 -1.66 4.22
N VAL A 155 -11.18 -2.69 3.38
CA VAL A 155 -9.97 -3.49 3.27
C VAL A 155 -9.57 -3.60 1.80
N ILE A 156 -8.33 -3.22 1.44
CA ILE A 156 -7.84 -3.26 0.04
C ILE A 156 -6.48 -3.98 -0.03
N GLY A 157 -6.35 -4.94 -0.96
CA GLY A 157 -5.14 -5.73 -1.29
C GLY A 157 -4.73 -5.62 -2.79
N SER A 158 -3.45 -5.81 -3.18
CA SER A 158 -3.05 -6.06 -4.60
C SER A 158 -1.61 -6.52 -4.91
N LEU A 159 -1.47 -7.49 -5.85
CA LEU A 159 -0.45 -7.65 -6.92
C LEU A 159 -1.10 -8.16 -8.23
N TYR A 160 -0.57 -8.14 -9.48
CA TYR A 160 -1.22 -8.55 -10.78
C TYR A 160 -2.65 -7.97 -11.06
N GLY A 161 -2.93 -6.71 -10.73
CA GLY A 161 -4.31 -6.21 -10.77
C GLY A 161 -5.17 -6.74 -9.61
N ASP A 162 -4.49 -7.18 -8.55
CA ASP A 162 -4.90 -8.04 -7.43
C ASP A 162 -4.84 -9.58 -7.69
N TYR A 163 -4.32 -10.01 -8.84
CA TYR A 163 -3.94 -11.40 -9.11
C TYR A 163 -2.53 -11.82 -8.60
N LYS A 164 -2.10 -13.04 -8.88
CA LYS A 164 -0.75 -13.53 -8.56
C LYS A 164 -0.09 -14.11 -9.81
N LEU A 165 1.23 -14.25 -9.80
CA LEU A 165 2.03 -14.84 -10.90
C LEU A 165 1.46 -16.17 -11.44
N LYS A 166 0.75 -16.94 -10.60
CA LYS A 166 0.23 -18.27 -10.91
C LYS A 166 -1.24 -18.29 -11.37
N THR A 167 -2.04 -17.28 -11.05
CA THR A 167 -3.49 -17.26 -11.36
C THR A 167 -3.78 -16.95 -12.83
N ILE A 168 -2.76 -17.04 -13.67
CA ILE A 168 -2.82 -16.76 -15.09
C ILE A 168 -3.57 -17.87 -15.87
N SER A 169 -3.57 -19.15 -15.45
CA SER A 169 -4.24 -20.24 -16.23
C SER A 169 -5.77 -20.18 -16.23
N ASN A 170 -6.39 -19.54 -15.25
CA ASN A 170 -7.84 -19.39 -15.21
C ASN A 170 -8.32 -18.46 -16.32
N LEU A 171 -7.53 -17.42 -16.61
CA LEU A 171 -7.73 -16.57 -17.78
C LEU A 171 -7.72 -17.39 -19.09
N VAL A 172 -7.07 -18.57 -19.10
CA VAL A 172 -7.02 -19.48 -20.27
C VAL A 172 -8.30 -20.31 -20.42
N THR A 173 -8.86 -20.88 -19.34
CA THR A 173 -10.12 -21.65 -19.43
C THR A 173 -11.35 -20.75 -19.62
N GLU A 174 -11.36 -19.56 -19.00
CA GLU A 174 -12.38 -18.53 -19.28
C GLU A 174 -12.38 -18.11 -20.75
N TYR A 175 -11.22 -18.15 -21.37
CA TYR A 175 -11.06 -18.04 -22.82
C TYR A 175 -11.61 -19.25 -23.60
N MET A 176 -11.27 -20.51 -23.24
CA MET A 176 -11.76 -21.71 -23.95
C MET A 176 -13.29 -21.87 -23.96
N ASN A 177 -13.95 -21.38 -22.91
CA ASN A 177 -15.42 -21.33 -22.82
C ASN A 177 -16.04 -20.06 -23.44
N LYS A 178 -15.23 -19.27 -24.15
CA LYS A 178 -15.61 -18.07 -24.92
C LYS A 178 -16.18 -16.93 -24.09
N LYS A 179 -15.82 -16.82 -22.81
CA LYS A 179 -16.18 -15.69 -21.94
C LYS A 179 -15.15 -14.57 -21.97
N LEU A 180 -13.90 -14.90 -22.28
CA LEU A 180 -12.84 -13.94 -22.55
C LEU A 180 -12.46 -14.00 -24.02
N MET A 181 -12.37 -12.83 -24.64
CA MET A 181 -12.05 -12.69 -26.04
C MET A 181 -10.53 -12.64 -26.19
N VAL A 182 -9.82 -13.77 -26.09
CA VAL A 182 -8.35 -13.76 -26.18
C VAL A 182 -7.85 -13.80 -27.63
N ASP A 183 -8.51 -14.55 -28.50
CA ASP A 183 -8.12 -14.68 -29.92
C ASP A 183 -8.14 -13.36 -30.66
N GLU A 184 -9.09 -12.48 -30.36
CA GLU A 184 -9.19 -11.16 -30.99
C GLU A 184 -8.00 -10.27 -30.67
N PHE A 185 -7.29 -10.55 -29.57
CA PHE A 185 -6.06 -9.86 -29.26
C PHE A 185 -4.86 -10.39 -30.05
N VAL A 186 -4.96 -11.55 -30.72
CA VAL A 186 -3.90 -12.12 -31.57
C VAL A 186 -4.07 -11.65 -33.02
N THR A 187 -3.18 -10.77 -33.46
CA THR A 187 -3.30 -10.11 -34.77
C THR A 187 -2.32 -10.62 -35.83
N HIS A 188 -1.18 -11.19 -35.41
CA HIS A 188 -0.14 -11.68 -36.32
C HIS A 188 0.46 -13.00 -35.80
N LYS A 189 0.84 -13.91 -36.70
CA LYS A 189 1.58 -15.15 -36.42
C LYS A 189 2.75 -15.29 -37.39
N MET A 190 3.95 -15.59 -36.90
CA MET A 190 5.16 -15.74 -37.71
C MET A 190 6.19 -16.67 -37.04
N SER A 191 7.18 -17.15 -37.78
CA SER A 191 8.26 -17.99 -37.25
C SER A 191 9.30 -17.16 -36.48
N LEU A 192 10.04 -17.83 -35.59
CA LEU A 192 11.02 -17.24 -34.70
C LEU A 192 12.20 -16.58 -35.44
N ASP A 193 12.53 -17.01 -36.66
CA ASP A 193 13.54 -16.38 -37.53
C ASP A 193 13.19 -14.92 -37.86
N LYS A 194 11.89 -14.65 -37.98
CA LYS A 194 11.30 -13.33 -38.21
C LYS A 194 10.95 -12.59 -36.94
N ILE A 195 11.46 -13.02 -35.78
CA ILE A 195 11.25 -12.32 -34.49
C ILE A 195 11.49 -10.81 -34.59
N ASN A 196 12.45 -10.39 -35.43
CA ASN A 196 12.78 -8.99 -35.67
C ASN A 196 11.65 -8.23 -36.39
N GLU A 197 11.03 -8.84 -37.40
CA GLU A 197 9.85 -8.29 -38.07
C GLU A 197 8.64 -8.26 -37.12
N GLY A 198 8.49 -9.25 -36.24
CA GLY A 198 7.46 -9.28 -35.20
C GLY A 198 7.61 -8.15 -34.18
N PHE A 199 8.84 -7.81 -33.82
CA PHE A 199 9.14 -6.61 -33.07
C PHE A 199 8.87 -5.34 -33.87
N ASP A 200 9.15 -5.28 -35.19
CA ASP A 200 8.82 -4.13 -36.05
C ASP A 200 7.30 -3.91 -36.20
N LEU A 201 6.49 -4.96 -36.11
CA LEU A 201 5.02 -4.87 -36.08
C LEU A 201 4.46 -4.42 -34.73
N LEU A 202 4.99 -4.93 -33.61
CA LEU A 202 4.63 -4.44 -32.27
C LEU A 202 4.99 -2.94 -32.14
N ARG A 203 6.11 -2.53 -32.76
CA ARG A 203 6.59 -1.14 -32.78
C ARG A 203 5.83 -0.23 -33.73
N SER A 204 5.55 -0.69 -34.96
CA SER A 204 4.73 0.07 -35.90
C SER A 204 3.25 0.13 -35.51
N GLY A 205 2.88 -0.49 -34.38
CA GLY A 205 1.54 -0.46 -33.80
C GLY A 205 0.52 -1.24 -34.62
N LYS A 206 0.98 -1.99 -35.62
CA LYS A 206 0.15 -2.83 -36.48
C LYS A 206 -0.19 -4.16 -35.80
N SER A 207 0.33 -4.44 -34.59
CA SER A 207 0.06 -5.66 -33.80
C SER A 207 -0.44 -5.38 -32.37
N LEU A 208 -1.46 -6.13 -31.92
CA LEU A 208 -1.92 -6.17 -30.51
C LEU A 208 -1.19 -7.26 -29.72
N ARG A 209 -1.18 -8.49 -30.25
CA ARG A 209 -0.31 -9.59 -29.84
C ARG A 209 0.17 -10.33 -31.07
N THR A 210 1.45 -10.63 -31.09
CA THR A 210 2.10 -11.50 -32.08
C THR A 210 2.45 -12.81 -31.38
N VAL A 211 2.04 -13.93 -31.96
CA VAL A 211 2.44 -15.26 -31.47
C VAL A 211 3.55 -15.78 -32.36
N LEU A 212 4.67 -16.15 -31.74
CA LEU A 212 5.81 -16.73 -32.43
C LEU A 212 5.76 -18.24 -32.29
N ASP A 213 5.94 -18.93 -33.41
CA ASP A 213 6.09 -20.38 -33.41
C ASP A 213 7.58 -20.76 -33.37
N MET A 214 7.94 -21.66 -32.45
CA MET A 214 9.32 -22.05 -32.20
C MET A 214 9.78 -23.23 -33.06
N TRP A 215 8.83 -23.96 -33.67
CA TRP A 215 9.11 -25.20 -34.42
C TRP A 215 8.72 -25.10 -35.90
N ALA A 216 8.31 -23.91 -36.33
CA ALA A 216 7.90 -23.62 -37.71
C ALA A 216 9.10 -23.30 -38.60
#